data_AF-A0A5D0MNE7-F1
#
_entry.id   AF-A0A5D0MNE7-F1
#
_cell.length_a   1.000
_cell.length_b   1.000
_cell.length_c   1.000
_cell.angle_alpha   90.00
_cell.angle_beta   90.00
_cell.angle_gamma   90.00
#
_symmetry.space_group_name_H-M   'P 1'
#
loop_
_entity.id
_entity.type
_entity.pdbx_description
1 polymer ?
#
loop_
_entity_poly.entity_id
_entity_poly.type
_entity_poly.pdbx_seq_one_letter_code
_entity_poly.pdbx_strand_id
1 'polypeptide(L)' 'MMKEEKIKRINELWKKQKKDGLTEQEKKEQKKLREEYIKDVKQKVKTQIENQKNISSSGNK' A
#
# COMPACT_ATOMS: atom_id res chain seq x y z
N MET A 1 -6.37 -4.57 -5.61
CA MET A 1 -6.39 -4.69 -4.13
C MET A 1 -5.28 -5.64 -3.73
N MET A 2 -4.25 -5.11 -3.08
CA MET A 2 -3.09 -5.89 -2.69
C MET A 2 -3.51 -7.01 -1.75
N LYS A 3 -3.05 -8.24 -2.01
CA LYS A 3 -3.34 -9.40 -1.16
C LYS A 3 -2.71 -9.20 0.22
N GLU A 4 -3.41 -9.62 1.27
CA GLU A 4 -2.90 -9.58 2.65
C GLU A 4 -1.57 -10.31 2.81
N GLU A 5 -1.35 -11.36 2.02
CA GLU A 5 -0.09 -12.11 1.96
C GLU A 5 1.10 -11.22 1.59
N LYS A 6 0.93 -10.29 0.64
CA LYS A 6 1.99 -9.35 0.23
C LYS A 6 2.28 -8.32 1.33
N ILE A 7 1.26 -7.89 2.07
CA ILE A 7 1.41 -6.98 3.21
C ILE A 7 2.16 -7.68 4.35
N LYS A 8 1.80 -8.94 4.65
CA LYS A 8 2.54 -9.77 5.61
C LYS A 8 4.01 -9.91 5.21
N ARG A 9 4.28 -10.17 3.93
CA ARG A 9 5.64 -10.26 3.41
C ARG A 9 6.44 -8.97 3.58
N ILE A 10 5.85 -7.79 3.31
CA ILE A 10 6.50 -6.49 3.57
C ILE A 10 6.89 -6.36 5.06
N ASN A 11 6.01 -6.78 5.96
CA ASN A 11 6.25 -6.71 7.40
C ASN A 11 7.34 -7.67 7.87
N GLU A 12 7.40 -8.89 7.30
CA GLU A 12 8.47 -9.85 7.54
C GLU A 12 9.83 -9.29 7.11
N LEU A 13 9.91 -8.76 5.88
CA LEU A 13 11.12 -8.14 5.36
C LEU A 13 11.55 -6.95 6.21
N TRP A 14 10.60 -6.14 6.69
CA TRP A 14 10.91 -5.03 7.59
C TRP A 14 11.45 -5.47 8.95
N LYS A 15 10.86 -6.53 9.54
CA LYS A 15 11.37 -7.10 10.80
C LYS A 15 12.78 -7.65 10.63
N LYS A 16 13.03 -8.35 9.51
CA LYS A 16 14.36 -8.87 9.17
C LYS A 16 15.37 -7.74 8.97
N GLN A 17 14.99 -6.68 8.24
CA GLN A 17 15.82 -5.49 8.04
C GLN A 17 16.27 -4.86 9.36
N LYS A 18 15.39 -4.78 10.35
CA LYS A 18 15.70 -4.20 11.66
C LYS A 18 16.61 -5.06 12.52
N LYS A 19 16.53 -6.39 12.37
CA LYS A 19 17.26 -7.34 13.21
C LYS A 19 18.63 -7.67 12.63
N ASP A 20 18.64 -8.14 11.38
CA ASP A 20 19.81 -8.77 10.75
C ASP A 20 20.22 -8.04 9.45
N GLY A 21 19.42 -7.05 9.00
CA GLY A 21 19.59 -6.41 7.70
C GLY A 21 18.89 -7.19 6.58
N LEU A 22 18.86 -6.60 5.38
CA LEU A 22 18.31 -7.24 4.18
C LEU A 22 19.42 -7.47 3.16
N THR A 23 19.36 -8.63 2.51
CA THR A 23 20.16 -8.89 1.32
C THR A 23 19.71 -8.00 0.16
N GLU A 24 20.57 -7.80 -0.84
CA GLU A 24 20.24 -6.99 -2.02
C GLU A 24 19.01 -7.53 -2.78
N GLN A 25 18.81 -8.85 -2.81
CA GLN A 25 17.62 -9.47 -3.39
C GLN A 25 16.36 -9.11 -2.60
N GLU A 26 16.42 -9.20 -1.28
CA GLU A 26 15.29 -8.86 -0.40
C GLU A 26 14.96 -7.37 -0.41
N LYS A 27 15.96 -6.48 -0.53
CA LYS A 27 15.73 -5.04 -0.72
C LYS A 27 14.96 -4.76 -2.01
N LYS A 28 15.34 -5.43 -3.12
CA LYS A 28 14.62 -5.32 -4.40
C LYS A 28 13.19 -5.84 -4.28
N GLU A 29 12.98 -6.96 -3.60
CA GLU A 29 11.66 -7.52 -3.32
C GLU A 29 10.81 -6.54 -2.48
N GLN A 30 11.35 -6.04 -1.37
CA GLN A 30 10.67 -5.09 -0.49
C GLN A 30 10.30 -3.80 -1.22
N LYS A 31 11.18 -3.28 -2.08
CA LYS A 31 10.92 -2.09 -2.90
C LYS A 31 9.76 -2.33 -3.86
N LYS A 32 9.80 -3.43 -4.61
CA LYS A 32 8.74 -3.81 -5.56
C LYS A 32 7.39 -3.97 -4.86
N LEU A 33 7.36 -4.65 -3.72
CA LEU A 33 6.15 -4.84 -2.93
C LEU A 33 5.60 -3.50 -2.39
N ARG A 34 6.46 -2.60 -1.93
CA ARG A 34 6.04 -1.26 -1.47
C ARG A 34 5.48 -0.40 -2.60
N GLU A 35 6.09 -0.43 -3.78
CA GLU A 35 5.58 0.30 -4.95
C GLU A 35 4.19 -0.17 -5.35
N GLU A 36 3.97 -1.49 -5.38
CA GLU A 36 2.66 -2.07 -5.66
C GLU A 36 1.63 -1.67 -4.61
N TYR A 37 1.99 -1.71 -3.32
CA TYR A 37 1.11 -1.27 -2.23
C TYR A 37 0.72 0.20 -2.37
N ILE A 38 1.69 1.08 -2.63
CA ILE A 38 1.44 2.52 -2.78
C ILE A 38 0.51 2.79 -3.97
N LYS A 39 0.69 2.09 -5.09
CA LYS A 39 -0.18 2.22 -6.26
C LYS A 39 -1.63 1.86 -5.92
N ASP A 40 -1.82 0.74 -5.24
CA ASP A 40 -3.14 0.28 -4.80
C ASP A 40 -3.80 1.23 -3.80
N VAL A 41 -3.02 1.74 -2.83
CA VAL A 41 -3.51 2.72 -1.85
C VAL A 41 -3.88 4.03 -2.54
N LYS A 42 -3.05 4.55 -3.45
CA LYS A 42 -3.35 5.77 -4.22
C LYS A 42 -4.66 5.63 -4.99
N GLN A 43 -4.89 4.49 -5.65
CA GLN A 43 -6.15 4.25 -6.35
C GLN A 43 -7.33 4.25 -5.39
N LYS A 44 -7.24 3.52 -4.26
CA LYS A 44 -8.30 3.49 -3.24
C LYS A 44 -8.62 4.87 -2.68
N VAL A 45 -7.60 5.65 -2.32
CA VAL A 45 -7.76 7.01 -1.79
C VAL A 45 -8.41 7.92 -2.82
N LYS A 46 -8.00 7.83 -4.10
CA LYS A 46 -8.63 8.60 -5.18
C LYS A 46 -10.12 8.30 -5.28
N THR A 47 -10.49 7.01 -5.35
CA THR A 47 -11.89 6.58 -5.42
C THR A 47 -12.69 7.03 -4.19
N GLN A 48 -12.10 6.98 -2.99
CA GLN A 48 -12.75 7.43 -1.76
C GLN A 48 -13.01 8.96 -1.79
N ILE A 49 -12.05 9.75 -2.26
CA ILE A 49 -12.20 11.21 -2.42
C ILE A 49 -13.25 11.55 -3.47
N GLU A 50 -13.26 10.86 -4.62
CA GLU A 50 -14.25 11.04 -5.68
C GLU A 50 -15.68 10.73 -5.17
N ASN A 51 -15.84 9.62 -4.43
CA ASN A 51 -17.12 9.25 -3.81
C ASN A 51 -17.57 10.29 -2.77
N GLN A 52 -16.67 10.77 -1.91
CA GLN A 52 -17.00 11.79 -0.91
C GLN A 52 -17.43 13.11 -1.57
N LYS A 53 -16.75 13.54 -2.63
CA LYS A 53 -17.15 14.74 -3.41
C LYS A 53 -18.55 14.57 -4.01
N ASN A 54 -18.84 13.42 -4.60
CA ASN A 54 -20.16 13.15 -5.18
C ASN A 54 -21.28 13.20 -4.13
N ILE A 55 -21.02 12.69 -2.91
CA ILE A 55 -21.98 12.76 -1.79
C ILE A 55 -22.18 14.22 -1.35
N SER A 56 -21.11 15.01 -1.19
CA SER A 56 -21.22 16.43 -0.82
C SER A 56 -21.94 17.27 -1.88
N SER A 57 -21.79 16.94 -3.16
CA SER A 57 -22.51 17.61 -4.26
C SER A 57 -23.99 17.23 -4.35
N SER A 58 -24.41 16.11 -3.75
CA SER A 58 -25.80 15.63 -3.77
C SER A 58 -26.58 15.93 -2.48
N GLY A 59 -25.89 16.42 -1.43
CA GLY A 59 -26.42 16.57 -0.08
C GLY A 59 -26.84 17.96 0.39
N ASN A 60 -26.77 19.00 -0.47
CA ASN A 60 -27.34 20.31 -0.15
C ASN A 60 -28.58 20.55 -1.02
N LYS A 61 -29.74 20.10 -0.53
CA LYS A 61 -31.05 20.53 -1.02
C LYS A 61 -31.88 20.98 0.17
#